data_AF-A0AAV7EZI8-F1
#
_entry.id   AF-A0AAV7EZI8-F1
#
_cell.length_a   1.000
_cell.length_b   1.000
_cell.length_c   1.000
_cell.angle_alpha   90.00
_cell.angle_beta   90.00
_cell.angle_gamma   90.00
#
_symmetry.space_group_name_H-M   'P 1'
#
loop_
_entity.id
_entity.type
_entity.pdbx_description
1 polymer ?
#
loop_
_entity_poly.entity_id
_entity_poly.type
_entity_poly.pdbx_seq_one_letter_code
_entity_poly.pdbx_strand_id
1 'polypeptide(L)'
;MAEAPFLLPNIDVYIKTVTETHPSNVFLRLPSQLSFTAADYYPPSHRSIEIAFEFIRVSNPLLRLSLLSISLFARVRGLFVDFFGTAAMDVADELGIPPYLFMASPAAQLAFFLYFPTVHDNTTASFKDLERGTLLEFPGLPPLPAADVPQELEDRTKSYIEVLGDVGEVARAAGFVVNTFDSLEPRALTALENEACVPDGAPRPPPCYAIGPLVAPEKGDRGAGYCLKWLDLQPRRSVVFLSFGSMIAFPPEQLREIAAGLERSGHRFLWVLRGSAEPGLGGRVRDPLRVELGAGVGLGRGAHGGVAALRGAAIDQGARGRGNEARCGRGVRGEGESERNRVREAGEGGDGLL
;
A
#
# COMPACT_ATOMS: atom_id res chain seq x y z
N MET A 1 0.53 -5.33 27.49
CA MET A 1 -0.36 -5.51 26.33
C MET A 1 0.45 -6.26 25.30
N ALA A 2 -0.02 -7.40 24.81
CA ALA A 2 0.57 -8.02 23.64
C ALA A 2 0.34 -7.08 22.44
N GLU A 3 1.40 -6.71 21.72
CA GLU A 3 1.27 -5.92 20.50
C GLU A 3 0.70 -6.80 19.38
N ALA A 4 -0.10 -6.21 18.49
CA ALA A 4 -0.59 -6.92 17.31
C ALA A 4 0.62 -7.43 16.50
N PRO A 5 0.53 -8.63 15.90
CA PRO A 5 1.66 -9.24 15.18
C PRO A 5 2.02 -8.51 13.87
N PHE A 6 1.26 -7.48 13.51
CA PHE A 6 1.46 -6.63 12.35
C PHE A 6 1.61 -5.17 12.77
N LEU A 7 2.46 -4.43 12.04
CA LEU A 7 2.58 -2.98 12.18
C LEU A 7 1.26 -2.32 11.80
N LEU A 8 0.43 -2.03 12.79
CA LEU A 8 -0.76 -1.22 12.59
C LEU A 8 -0.31 0.19 12.19
N PRO A 9 -0.77 0.72 11.04
CA PRO A 9 -0.71 2.16 10.80
C PRO A 9 -1.31 2.87 12.01
N ASN A 10 -0.89 4.10 12.31
CA ASN A 10 -1.56 4.90 13.33
C ASN A 10 -3.03 5.10 12.90
N ILE A 11 -3.89 4.19 13.37
CA ILE A 11 -5.30 4.09 13.01
C ILE A 11 -6.11 5.13 13.79
N ASP A 12 -5.56 5.65 14.88
CA ASP A 12 -6.22 6.65 15.72
C ASP A 12 -6.49 7.93 14.91
N VAL A 13 -5.58 8.33 14.02
CA VAL A 13 -5.79 9.46 13.10
C VAL A 13 -6.94 9.17 12.14
N TYR A 14 -7.01 7.95 11.60
CA TYR A 14 -8.10 7.54 10.70
C TYR A 14 -9.45 7.54 11.43
N ILE A 15 -9.52 6.89 12.59
CA ILE A 15 -10.70 6.85 13.45
C ILE A 15 -11.18 8.27 13.75
N LYS A 16 -10.27 9.14 14.21
CA LYS A 16 -10.61 10.55 14.49
C LYS A 16 -11.19 11.24 13.26
N THR A 17 -10.54 11.13 12.11
CA THR A 17 -10.98 11.77 10.87
C THR A 17 -12.35 11.28 10.42
N VAL A 18 -12.60 9.97 10.50
CA VAL A 18 -13.89 9.38 10.13
C VAL A 18 -14.98 9.77 11.11
N THR A 19 -14.73 9.71 12.42
CA THR A 19 -15.71 10.13 13.44
C THR A 19 -16.09 11.61 13.32
N GLU A 20 -15.12 12.48 12.98
CA GLU A 20 -15.37 13.91 12.76
C GLU A 20 -16.21 14.18 11.49
N THR A 21 -15.98 13.41 10.43
CA THR A 21 -16.67 13.58 9.13
C THR A 21 -18.00 12.83 9.05
N HIS A 22 -18.14 11.72 9.78
CA HIS A 22 -19.29 10.83 9.77
C HIS A 22 -19.66 10.45 11.22
N PRO A 23 -20.37 11.34 11.95
CA PRO A 23 -20.66 11.14 13.37
C PRO A 23 -21.52 9.91 13.69
N SER A 24 -22.20 9.34 12.69
CA SER A 24 -22.93 8.07 12.80
C SER A 24 -22.01 6.85 12.92
N ASN A 25 -20.73 6.99 12.57
CA ASN A 25 -19.76 5.90 12.63
C ASN A 25 -19.18 5.83 14.04
N VAL A 26 -19.30 4.67 14.67
CA VAL A 26 -18.75 4.39 15.99
C VAL A 26 -17.67 3.33 15.86
N PHE A 27 -16.48 3.64 16.35
CA PHE A 27 -15.36 2.69 16.38
C PHE A 27 -15.26 2.04 17.75
N LEU A 28 -15.31 0.71 17.77
CA LEU A 28 -15.11 -0.10 18.97
C LEU A 28 -13.79 -0.85 18.84
N ARG A 29 -12.86 -0.58 19.77
CA ARG A 29 -11.61 -1.34 19.85
C ARG A 29 -11.86 -2.58 20.70
N LEU A 30 -11.80 -3.75 20.07
CA LEU A 30 -11.79 -5.01 20.81
C LEU A 30 -10.51 -5.08 21.65
N PRO A 31 -10.58 -5.43 22.94
CA PRO A 31 -9.39 -5.61 23.76
C PRO A 31 -8.42 -6.60 23.13
N SER A 32 -7.12 -6.28 23.13
CA SER A 32 -6.10 -7.26 22.76
C SER A 32 -6.20 -8.45 23.71
N GLN A 33 -6.38 -9.66 23.19
CA GLN A 33 -6.33 -10.84 24.05
C GLN A 33 -4.94 -10.96 24.67
N LEU A 34 -4.87 -11.04 25.99
CA LEU A 34 -3.62 -11.18 26.74
C LEU A 34 -2.86 -12.47 26.40
N SER A 35 -3.52 -13.41 25.72
CA SER A 35 -3.05 -14.77 25.45
C SER A 35 -2.66 -15.04 23.98
N PHE A 36 -2.69 -14.03 23.10
CA PHE A 36 -2.19 -14.23 21.74
C PHE A 36 -0.71 -13.89 21.68
N THR A 37 0.14 -14.91 21.57
CA THR A 37 1.49 -14.72 21.05
C THR A 37 1.62 -15.54 19.78
N ALA A 38 2.12 -14.93 18.69
CA ALA A 38 2.23 -15.61 17.40
C ALA A 38 3.05 -16.92 17.51
N ALA A 39 4.01 -16.96 18.44
CA ALA A 39 4.81 -18.15 18.74
C ALA A 39 4.02 -19.31 19.37
N ASP A 40 2.93 -19.04 20.09
CA ASP A 40 2.08 -20.09 20.68
C ASP A 40 1.26 -20.84 19.62
N TYR A 41 0.94 -20.16 18.50
CA TYR A 41 0.09 -20.69 17.45
C TYR A 41 0.88 -21.17 16.23
N TYR A 42 2.06 -20.59 15.98
CA TYR A 42 2.85 -20.86 14.79
C TYR A 42 4.38 -20.86 15.03
N PRO A 43 5.13 -21.84 14.49
CA PRO A 43 6.58 -21.76 14.43
C PRO A 43 7.07 -20.57 13.57
N PRO A 44 8.33 -20.10 13.75
CA PRO A 44 8.89 -18.93 13.06
C PRO A 44 8.91 -19.01 11.52
N SER A 45 8.69 -20.20 10.97
CA SER A 45 8.63 -20.46 9.53
C SER A 45 7.28 -20.10 8.89
N HIS A 46 6.24 -19.82 9.68
CA HIS A 46 4.92 -19.45 9.15
C HIS A 46 4.86 -18.00 8.71
N ARG A 47 4.02 -17.76 7.69
CA ARG A 47 3.89 -16.45 7.07
C ARG A 47 2.93 -15.55 7.84
N SER A 48 3.10 -14.25 7.67
CA SER A 48 2.31 -13.19 8.30
C SER A 48 0.80 -13.31 8.11
N ILE A 49 0.35 -14.03 7.08
CA ILE A 49 -1.06 -14.18 6.71
C ILE A 49 -1.83 -15.12 7.63
N GLU A 50 -1.25 -16.26 8.00
CA GLU A 50 -1.89 -17.25 8.89
C GLU A 50 -2.09 -16.69 10.28
N ILE A 51 -1.09 -15.94 10.74
CA ILE A 51 -1.14 -15.18 12.00
C ILE A 51 -2.30 -14.18 11.99
N ALA A 52 -2.62 -13.57 10.85
CA ALA A 52 -3.74 -12.63 10.74
C ALA A 52 -5.10 -13.33 10.86
N PHE A 53 -5.30 -14.45 10.16
CA PHE A 53 -6.51 -15.28 10.29
C PHE A 53 -6.74 -15.71 11.73
N GLU A 54 -5.74 -16.28 12.39
CA GLU A 54 -5.90 -16.77 13.76
C GLU A 54 -6.08 -15.64 14.76
N PHE A 55 -5.37 -14.51 14.60
CA PHE A 55 -5.57 -13.35 15.46
C PHE A 55 -7.02 -12.86 15.43
N ILE A 56 -7.66 -12.86 14.25
CA ILE A 56 -9.07 -12.49 14.11
C ILE A 56 -9.97 -13.59 14.69
N ARG A 57 -9.71 -14.87 14.36
CA ARG A 57 -10.48 -16.02 14.86
C ARG A 57 -10.53 -16.05 16.39
N VAL A 58 -9.40 -15.91 17.08
CA VAL A 58 -9.37 -15.92 18.56
C VAL A 58 -10.11 -14.71 19.17
N SER A 59 -10.29 -13.64 18.40
CA SER A 59 -11.02 -12.43 18.82
C SER A 59 -12.55 -12.60 18.72
N ASN A 60 -13.06 -13.66 18.09
CA ASN A 60 -14.50 -13.90 17.90
C ASN A 60 -15.35 -13.88 19.19
N PRO A 61 -14.91 -14.43 20.34
CA PRO A 61 -15.67 -14.30 21.59
C PRO A 61 -15.89 -12.84 22.01
N LEU A 62 -14.91 -11.96 21.76
CA LEU A 62 -15.03 -10.52 22.05
C LEU A 62 -15.94 -9.82 21.05
N LEU A 63 -15.88 -10.20 19.77
CA LEU A 63 -16.80 -9.73 18.75
C LEU A 63 -18.25 -10.09 19.13
N ARG A 64 -18.49 -11.35 19.49
CA ARG A 64 -19.80 -11.85 19.92
C ARG A 64 -20.37 -11.05 21.09
N LEU A 65 -19.60 -10.86 22.15
CA LEU A 65 -20.01 -10.05 23.31
C LEU A 65 -20.32 -8.60 22.90
N SER A 66 -19.53 -8.03 21.99
CA SER A 66 -19.74 -6.67 21.50
C SER A 66 -21.04 -6.56 20.69
N LEU A 67 -21.33 -7.51 19.80
CA LEU A 67 -22.56 -7.55 19.02
C LEU A 67 -23.80 -7.75 19.90
N LEU A 68 -23.71 -8.60 20.93
CA LEU A 68 -24.79 -8.77 21.92
C LEU A 68 -25.05 -7.47 22.68
N SER A 69 -23.99 -6.77 23.11
CA SER A 69 -24.10 -5.48 23.81
C SER A 69 -24.75 -4.41 22.91
N ILE A 70 -24.34 -4.32 21.65
CA ILE A 70 -24.96 -3.40 20.67
C ILE A 70 -26.43 -3.74 20.46
N SER A 71 -26.76 -5.04 20.42
CA SER A 71 -28.12 -5.53 20.20
C SER A 71 -29.11 -5.15 21.31
N LEU A 72 -28.62 -4.74 22.48
CA LEU A 72 -29.46 -4.20 23.57
C LEU A 72 -30.05 -2.83 23.23
N PHE A 73 -29.41 -2.07 22.34
CA PHE A 73 -29.77 -0.67 22.05
C PHE A 73 -30.08 -0.42 20.56
N ALA A 74 -29.69 -1.32 19.67
CA ALA A 74 -29.90 -1.18 18.23
C ALA A 74 -30.11 -2.53 17.55
N ARG A 75 -30.86 -2.55 16.45
CA ARG A 75 -30.97 -3.75 15.60
C ARG A 75 -29.77 -3.83 14.65
N VAL A 76 -28.92 -4.83 14.83
CA VAL A 76 -27.85 -5.13 13.87
C VAL A 76 -28.46 -5.75 12.61
N ARG A 77 -28.14 -5.20 11.44
CA ARG A 77 -28.74 -5.59 10.14
C ARG A 77 -27.81 -6.43 9.26
N GLY A 78 -26.52 -6.38 9.52
CA GLY A 78 -25.52 -7.18 8.82
C GLY A 78 -24.15 -7.00 9.47
N LEU A 79 -23.27 -7.97 9.23
CA LEU A 79 -21.88 -7.94 9.65
C LEU A 79 -21.00 -7.96 8.39
N PHE A 80 -20.26 -6.88 8.14
CA PHE A 80 -19.30 -6.85 7.05
C PHE A 80 -17.94 -7.29 7.57
N VAL A 81 -17.38 -8.34 6.98
CA VAL A 81 -16.05 -8.88 7.33
C VAL A 81 -15.12 -8.75 6.14
N ASP A 82 -13.83 -8.53 6.40
CA ASP A 82 -12.82 -8.69 5.36
C ASP A 82 -12.51 -10.18 5.13
N PHE A 83 -11.69 -10.50 4.12
CA PHE A 83 -11.33 -11.88 3.79
C PHE A 83 -10.64 -12.63 4.95
N PHE A 84 -9.83 -11.95 5.77
CA PHE A 84 -9.21 -12.57 6.94
C PHE A 84 -10.18 -12.78 8.11
N GLY A 85 -11.36 -12.14 8.04
CA GLY A 85 -12.41 -12.21 9.04
C GLY A 85 -13.53 -13.20 8.71
N THR A 86 -13.37 -14.09 7.74
CA THR A 86 -14.38 -15.11 7.38
C THR A 86 -14.81 -15.95 8.58
N ALA A 87 -13.90 -16.29 9.49
CA ALA A 87 -14.24 -17.01 10.72
C ALA A 87 -15.25 -16.27 11.61
N ALA A 88 -15.41 -14.95 11.48
CA ALA A 88 -16.41 -14.18 12.22
C ALA A 88 -17.85 -14.39 11.67
N MET A 89 -18.02 -15.03 10.51
CA MET A 89 -19.33 -15.36 9.97
C MET A 89 -20.08 -16.37 10.87
N ASP A 90 -19.38 -17.29 11.54
CA ASP A 90 -19.98 -18.19 12.52
C ASP A 90 -20.64 -17.42 13.69
N VAL A 91 -20.04 -16.31 14.11
CA VAL A 91 -20.62 -15.42 15.13
C VAL A 91 -21.88 -14.74 14.59
N ALA A 92 -21.88 -14.36 13.31
CA ALA A 92 -23.03 -13.75 12.66
C ALA A 92 -24.20 -14.75 12.63
N ASP A 93 -23.93 -15.99 12.26
CA ASP A 93 -24.93 -17.07 12.18
C ASP A 93 -25.52 -17.41 13.55
N GLU A 94 -24.67 -17.51 14.60
CA GLU A 94 -25.13 -17.73 15.97
C GLU A 94 -26.14 -16.64 16.43
N LEU A 95 -25.91 -15.40 15.98
CA LEU A 95 -26.73 -14.25 16.35
C LEU A 95 -27.85 -13.95 15.36
N GLY A 96 -27.99 -14.71 14.27
CA GLY A 96 -28.98 -14.48 13.21
C GLY A 96 -28.75 -13.16 12.46
N ILE A 97 -27.50 -12.72 12.33
CA ILE A 97 -27.09 -11.51 11.63
C ILE A 97 -26.56 -11.91 10.24
N PRO A 98 -27.06 -11.32 9.13
CA PRO A 98 -26.54 -11.64 7.80
C PRO A 98 -25.06 -11.22 7.64
N PRO A 99 -24.12 -12.15 7.36
CA PRO A 99 -22.74 -11.80 7.09
C PRO A 99 -22.57 -11.29 5.64
N TYR A 100 -21.72 -10.30 5.42
CA TYR A 100 -21.34 -9.81 4.10
C TYR A 100 -19.82 -9.82 4.00
N LEU A 101 -19.27 -10.25 2.88
CA LEU A 101 -17.83 -10.21 2.64
C LEU A 101 -17.48 -8.91 1.92
N PHE A 102 -16.60 -8.12 2.53
CA PHE A 102 -15.97 -6.98 1.89
C PHE A 102 -14.59 -7.35 1.33
N MET A 103 -14.48 -7.36 0.00
CA MET A 103 -13.23 -7.57 -0.70
C MET A 103 -12.57 -6.22 -0.97
N ALA A 104 -11.53 -5.91 -0.19
CA ALA A 104 -10.62 -4.80 -0.49
C ALA A 104 -9.74 -5.07 -1.73
N SER A 105 -9.73 -6.32 -2.18
CA SER A 105 -9.06 -6.83 -3.37
C SER A 105 -9.95 -6.82 -4.62
N PRO A 106 -9.38 -7.06 -5.83
CA PRO A 106 -10.13 -7.10 -7.08
C PRO A 106 -11.18 -8.23 -7.14
N ALA A 107 -12.21 -8.07 -7.98
CA ALA A 107 -13.23 -9.10 -8.24
C ALA A 107 -12.63 -10.38 -8.83
N ALA A 108 -11.54 -10.28 -9.61
CA ALA A 108 -10.81 -11.43 -10.11
C ALA A 108 -10.31 -12.33 -8.96
N GLN A 109 -9.93 -11.77 -7.81
CA GLN A 109 -9.49 -12.58 -6.68
C GLN A 109 -10.67 -13.30 -6.01
N LEU A 110 -11.85 -12.67 -5.93
CA LEU A 110 -13.06 -13.33 -5.45
C LEU A 110 -13.47 -14.49 -6.38
N ALA A 111 -13.43 -14.27 -7.70
CA ALA A 111 -13.71 -15.30 -8.70
C ALA A 111 -12.73 -16.49 -8.60
N PHE A 112 -11.43 -16.20 -8.43
CA PHE A 112 -10.41 -17.21 -8.15
C PHE A 112 -10.76 -18.03 -6.92
N PHE A 113 -11.10 -17.37 -5.80
CA PHE A 113 -11.42 -18.05 -4.55
C PHE A 113 -12.67 -18.92 -4.68
N LEU A 114 -13.77 -18.42 -5.24
CA LEU A 114 -14.99 -19.22 -5.41
C LEU A 114 -14.76 -20.49 -6.26
N TYR A 115 -13.87 -20.42 -7.25
CA TYR A 115 -13.55 -21.56 -8.13
C TYR A 115 -12.43 -22.46 -7.60
N PHE A 116 -11.72 -22.01 -6.57
CA PHE A 116 -10.59 -22.73 -5.98
C PHE A 116 -10.91 -24.16 -5.52
N PRO A 117 -12.08 -24.45 -4.93
CA PRO A 117 -12.46 -25.83 -4.58
C PRO A 117 -12.58 -26.74 -5.79
N THR A 118 -13.10 -26.25 -6.92
CA THR A 118 -13.16 -27.02 -8.17
C THR A 118 -11.76 -27.37 -8.67
N VAL A 119 -10.81 -26.43 -8.59
CA VAL A 119 -9.41 -26.71 -8.94
C VAL A 119 -8.80 -27.73 -7.97
N HIS A 120 -9.08 -27.59 -6.66
CA HIS A 120 -8.62 -28.53 -5.64
C HIS A 120 -9.05 -29.98 -5.91
N ASP A 121 -10.30 -30.17 -6.32
CA ASP A 121 -10.89 -31.49 -6.57
C ASP A 121 -10.38 -32.12 -7.87
N ASN A 122 -10.01 -31.29 -8.85
CA ASN A 122 -9.56 -31.75 -10.17
C ASN A 122 -8.08 -32.18 -10.21
N THR A 123 -7.29 -31.89 -9.17
CA THR A 123 -5.89 -32.31 -9.13
C THR A 123 -5.39 -32.59 -7.72
N THR A 124 -4.55 -33.61 -7.58
CA THR A 124 -3.81 -33.89 -6.35
C THR A 124 -2.41 -33.24 -6.35
N ALA A 125 -1.98 -32.65 -7.47
CA ALA A 125 -0.67 -32.02 -7.58
C ALA A 125 -0.66 -30.63 -6.92
N SER A 126 0.49 -30.26 -6.33
CA SER A 126 0.77 -28.89 -5.91
C SER A 126 1.12 -28.02 -7.12
N PHE A 127 0.73 -26.74 -7.12
CA PHE A 127 0.98 -25.86 -8.27
C PHE A 127 2.48 -25.64 -8.52
N LYS A 128 3.32 -25.65 -7.48
CA LYS A 128 4.78 -25.57 -7.61
C LYS A 128 5.40 -26.74 -8.36
N ASP A 129 4.72 -27.89 -8.41
CA ASP A 129 5.21 -29.11 -9.06
C ASP A 129 4.75 -29.20 -10.53
N LEU A 130 3.85 -28.31 -10.95
CA LEU A 130 3.45 -28.20 -12.34
C LEU A 130 4.58 -27.61 -13.18
N GLU A 131 4.61 -27.94 -14.47
CA GLU A 131 5.55 -27.31 -15.39
C GLU A 131 5.33 -25.79 -15.36
N ARG A 132 6.42 -25.00 -15.36
CA ARG A 132 6.35 -23.53 -15.23
C ARG A 132 5.44 -22.86 -16.25
N GLY A 133 5.28 -23.46 -17.44
CA GLY A 133 4.40 -22.96 -18.51
C GLY A 133 2.95 -23.42 -18.40
N THR A 134 2.58 -24.19 -17.38
CA THR A 134 1.21 -24.66 -17.15
C THR A 134 0.32 -23.46 -16.87
N LEU A 135 -0.73 -23.31 -17.68
CA LEU A 135 -1.72 -22.26 -17.53
C LEU A 135 -2.95 -22.84 -16.82
N LEU A 136 -3.35 -22.19 -15.74
CA LEU A 136 -4.53 -22.51 -14.97
C LEU A 136 -5.69 -21.63 -15.44
N GLU A 137 -6.81 -22.26 -15.74
CA GLU A 137 -8.01 -21.59 -16.20
C GLU A 137 -8.96 -21.34 -15.02
N PHE A 138 -9.24 -20.07 -14.75
CA PHE A 138 -10.21 -19.63 -13.75
C PHE A 138 -11.29 -18.79 -14.45
N PRO A 139 -12.58 -19.07 -14.24
CA PRO A 139 -13.67 -18.28 -14.80
C PRO A 139 -13.52 -16.79 -14.45
N GLY A 140 -13.53 -15.94 -15.47
CA GLY A 140 -13.40 -14.49 -15.32
C GLY A 140 -11.97 -13.94 -15.27
N LEU A 141 -10.95 -14.80 -15.24
CA LEU A 141 -9.53 -14.40 -15.21
C LEU A 141 -8.84 -14.67 -16.57
N PRO A 142 -7.76 -13.95 -16.91
CA PRO A 142 -6.83 -14.43 -17.92
C PRO A 142 -6.17 -15.75 -17.46
N PRO A 143 -5.66 -16.59 -18.39
CA PRO A 143 -4.92 -17.79 -18.04
C PRO A 143 -3.79 -17.45 -17.06
N LEU A 144 -3.78 -18.10 -15.91
CA LEU A 144 -2.84 -17.83 -14.81
C LEU A 144 -1.70 -18.84 -14.86
N PRO A 145 -0.44 -18.42 -15.08
CA PRO A 145 0.69 -19.34 -14.94
C PRO A 145 0.72 -19.96 -13.55
N ALA A 146 0.96 -21.27 -13.44
CA ALA A 146 1.03 -21.96 -12.16
C ALA A 146 2.09 -21.35 -11.21
N ALA A 147 3.15 -20.76 -11.78
CA ALA A 147 4.20 -20.06 -11.04
C ALA A 147 3.80 -18.68 -10.49
N ASP A 148 2.66 -18.13 -10.91
CA ASP A 148 2.14 -16.83 -10.46
C ASP A 148 1.00 -16.99 -9.43
N VAL A 149 0.64 -18.23 -9.08
CA VAL A 149 -0.29 -18.51 -7.98
C VAL A 149 0.31 -17.97 -6.67
N PRO A 150 -0.49 -17.39 -5.76
CA PRO A 150 0.00 -16.92 -4.47
C PRO A 150 0.84 -17.99 -3.77
N GLN A 151 1.97 -17.59 -3.21
CA GLN A 151 2.97 -18.49 -2.68
C GLN A 151 2.42 -19.37 -1.53
N GLU A 152 1.35 -18.93 -0.87
CA GLU A 152 0.62 -19.66 0.18
C GLU A 152 -0.15 -20.87 -0.37
N LEU A 153 -0.51 -20.82 -1.66
CA LEU A 153 -1.30 -21.82 -2.36
C LEU A 153 -0.45 -22.69 -3.28
N GLU A 154 0.82 -22.34 -3.51
CA GLU A 154 1.76 -23.10 -4.35
C GLU A 154 1.88 -24.57 -3.94
N ASP A 155 1.75 -24.88 -2.64
CA ASP A 155 1.88 -26.22 -2.08
C ASP A 155 0.65 -26.60 -1.25
N ARG A 156 0.17 -27.84 -1.38
CA ARG A 156 -0.98 -28.40 -0.65
C ARG A 156 -0.66 -28.71 0.81
N THR A 157 -0.09 -27.73 1.49
CA THR A 157 0.29 -27.73 2.91
C THR A 157 -0.85 -27.20 3.78
N LYS A 158 -0.60 -27.05 5.08
CA LYS A 158 -1.58 -26.52 6.04
C LYS A 158 -2.20 -25.20 5.59
N SER A 159 -1.39 -24.24 5.13
CA SER A 159 -1.86 -22.89 4.71
C SER A 159 -2.82 -22.97 3.52
N TYR A 160 -2.55 -23.86 2.56
CA TYR A 160 -3.44 -24.12 1.44
C TYR A 160 -4.80 -24.66 1.91
N ILE A 161 -4.78 -25.61 2.85
CA ILE A 161 -6.01 -26.23 3.38
C ILE A 161 -6.82 -25.23 4.23
N GLU A 162 -6.14 -24.36 4.99
CA GLU A 162 -6.79 -23.27 5.72
C GLU A 162 -7.49 -22.31 4.76
N VAL A 163 -6.79 -21.83 3.71
CA VAL A 163 -7.42 -20.98 2.69
C VAL A 163 -8.58 -21.69 2.00
N LEU A 164 -8.46 -22.98 1.69
CA LEU A 164 -9.57 -23.75 1.12
C LEU A 164 -10.79 -23.79 2.07
N GLY A 165 -10.55 -23.91 3.38
CA GLY A 165 -11.60 -23.81 4.39
C GLY A 165 -12.24 -22.43 4.45
N ASP A 166 -11.42 -21.36 4.48
CA ASP A 166 -11.90 -19.98 4.49
C ASP A 166 -12.70 -19.63 3.23
N VAL A 167 -12.33 -20.19 2.08
CA VAL A 167 -13.09 -20.10 0.83
C VAL A 167 -14.45 -20.78 0.95
N GLY A 168 -14.55 -21.90 1.66
CA GLY A 168 -15.84 -22.52 1.98
C GLY A 168 -16.75 -21.57 2.75
N GLU A 169 -16.20 -20.77 3.66
CA GLU A 169 -16.93 -19.75 4.41
C GLU A 169 -17.38 -18.57 3.54
N VAL A 170 -16.58 -18.17 2.54
CA VAL A 170 -16.95 -17.11 1.58
C VAL A 170 -18.30 -17.41 0.91
N ALA A 171 -18.58 -18.66 0.57
CA ALA A 171 -19.84 -19.06 -0.06
C ALA A 171 -21.08 -18.87 0.85
N ARG A 172 -20.90 -18.74 2.17
CA ARG A 172 -21.97 -18.51 3.16
C ARG A 172 -22.39 -17.04 3.30
N ALA A 173 -21.66 -16.11 2.68
CA ALA A 173 -22.00 -14.69 2.76
C ALA A 173 -23.43 -14.42 2.23
N ALA A 174 -24.10 -13.40 2.75
CA ALA A 174 -25.37 -12.89 2.22
C ALA A 174 -25.17 -11.98 0.98
N GLY A 175 -23.93 -11.55 0.73
CA GLY A 175 -23.55 -10.73 -0.41
C GLY A 175 -22.05 -10.41 -0.39
N PHE A 176 -21.50 -10.18 -1.58
CA PHE A 176 -20.13 -9.73 -1.77
C PHE A 176 -20.12 -8.24 -2.06
N VAL A 177 -19.26 -7.49 -1.39
CA VAL A 177 -19.01 -6.08 -1.67
C VAL A 177 -17.55 -5.93 -2.06
N VAL A 178 -17.30 -5.50 -3.29
CA VAL A 178 -15.96 -5.50 -3.88
C VAL A 178 -15.54 -4.09 -4.22
N ASN A 179 -14.32 -3.73 -3.84
CA ASN A 179 -13.72 -2.44 -4.15
C ASN A 179 -13.23 -2.38 -5.61
N THR A 180 -14.16 -2.45 -6.56
CA THR A 180 -13.92 -2.39 -8.01
C THR A 180 -15.10 -1.71 -8.72
N PHE A 181 -15.03 -1.57 -10.03
CA PHE A 181 -16.12 -1.04 -10.87
C PHE A 181 -16.20 -1.77 -12.21
N ASP A 182 -17.37 -1.71 -12.86
CA ASP A 182 -17.73 -2.55 -14.01
C ASP A 182 -16.73 -2.51 -15.16
N SER A 183 -16.25 -1.32 -15.51
CA SER A 183 -15.31 -1.16 -16.63
C SER A 183 -13.87 -1.56 -16.31
N LEU A 184 -13.51 -1.77 -15.04
CA LEU A 184 -12.19 -2.26 -14.64
C LEU A 184 -12.07 -3.77 -14.78
N GLU A 185 -13.09 -4.51 -14.35
CA GLU A 185 -13.06 -5.98 -14.25
C GLU A 185 -14.29 -6.66 -14.89
N PRO A 186 -14.65 -6.32 -16.15
CA PRO A 186 -15.89 -6.81 -16.75
C PRO A 186 -15.93 -8.34 -16.84
N ARG A 187 -14.80 -8.99 -17.09
CA ARG A 187 -14.69 -10.45 -17.20
C ARG A 187 -14.98 -11.15 -15.87
N ALA A 188 -14.37 -10.67 -14.78
CA ALA A 188 -14.54 -11.26 -13.46
C ALA A 188 -15.95 -11.03 -12.93
N LEU A 189 -16.48 -9.81 -13.07
CA LEU A 189 -17.85 -9.49 -12.65
C LEU A 189 -18.89 -10.29 -13.43
N THR A 190 -18.72 -10.45 -14.75
CA THR A 190 -19.59 -11.30 -15.58
C THR A 190 -19.53 -12.77 -15.16
N ALA A 191 -18.35 -13.29 -14.81
CA ALA A 191 -18.21 -14.67 -14.36
C ALA A 191 -18.89 -14.91 -13.00
N LEU A 192 -18.78 -13.94 -12.08
CA LEU A 192 -19.49 -13.95 -10.80
C LEU A 192 -21.01 -13.89 -10.98
N GLU A 193 -21.49 -13.01 -11.86
CA GLU A 193 -22.93 -12.85 -12.15
C GLU A 193 -23.54 -14.09 -12.80
N ASN A 194 -22.82 -14.72 -13.73
CA ASN A 194 -23.25 -15.94 -14.42
C ASN A 194 -22.98 -17.22 -13.62
N GLU A 195 -22.54 -17.12 -12.37
CA GLU A 195 -22.31 -18.26 -11.48
C GLU A 195 -21.24 -19.23 -12.01
N ALA A 196 -20.39 -18.78 -12.94
CA ALA A 196 -19.38 -19.62 -13.59
C ALA A 196 -18.25 -20.00 -12.62
N CYS A 197 -18.09 -19.26 -11.53
CA CYS A 197 -17.04 -19.46 -10.54
C CYS A 197 -17.40 -20.49 -9.46
N VAL A 198 -18.60 -21.09 -9.45
CA VAL A 198 -18.99 -22.09 -8.45
C VAL A 198 -19.16 -23.48 -9.08
N PRO A 199 -18.96 -24.59 -8.33
CA PRO A 199 -19.18 -25.93 -8.85
C PRO A 199 -20.63 -26.19 -9.29
N ASP A 200 -20.81 -27.04 -10.30
CA ASP A 200 -22.13 -27.49 -10.73
C ASP A 200 -22.92 -28.13 -9.56
N GLY A 201 -24.14 -27.64 -9.33
CA GLY A 201 -24.99 -28.11 -8.24
C GLY A 201 -24.74 -27.44 -6.88
N ALA A 202 -23.78 -26.51 -6.78
CA ALA A 202 -23.66 -25.64 -5.62
C ALA A 202 -24.86 -24.67 -5.54
N PRO A 203 -25.20 -24.18 -4.34
CA PRO A 203 -26.15 -23.07 -4.20
C PRO A 203 -25.68 -21.86 -5.02
N ARG A 204 -26.65 -21.15 -5.60
CA ARG A 204 -26.39 -19.91 -6.32
C ARG A 204 -25.55 -18.96 -5.46
N PRO A 205 -24.45 -18.37 -5.99
CA PRO A 205 -23.65 -17.43 -5.25
C PRO A 205 -24.45 -16.18 -4.88
N PRO A 206 -24.15 -15.57 -3.73
CA PRO A 206 -24.74 -14.30 -3.31
C PRO A 206 -24.51 -13.17 -4.32
N PRO A 207 -25.35 -12.10 -4.31
CA PRO A 207 -25.13 -10.94 -5.15
C PRO A 207 -23.76 -10.30 -4.91
N CYS A 208 -23.10 -9.88 -5.99
CA CYS A 208 -21.83 -9.15 -5.95
C CYS A 208 -22.05 -7.68 -6.30
N TYR A 209 -21.60 -6.78 -5.42
CA TYR A 209 -21.74 -5.33 -5.55
C TYR A 209 -20.35 -4.69 -5.76
N ALA A 210 -20.11 -4.18 -6.96
CA ALA A 210 -18.94 -3.37 -7.26
C ALA A 210 -19.19 -1.91 -6.82
N ILE A 211 -18.48 -1.45 -5.78
CA ILE A 211 -18.71 -0.12 -5.16
C ILE A 211 -17.49 0.81 -5.19
N GLY A 212 -16.48 0.43 -5.97
CA GLY A 212 -15.23 1.16 -6.11
C GLY A 212 -15.29 2.32 -7.11
N PRO A 213 -14.20 3.11 -7.18
CA PRO A 213 -13.00 2.98 -6.36
C PRO A 213 -13.18 3.63 -4.98
N LEU A 214 -13.05 2.82 -3.92
CA LEU A 214 -12.94 3.29 -2.55
C LEU A 214 -11.47 3.60 -2.27
N VAL A 215 -11.14 4.88 -2.26
CA VAL A 215 -9.82 5.40 -1.95
C VAL A 215 -9.92 6.27 -0.71
N ALA A 216 -8.98 6.12 0.22
CA ALA A 216 -8.95 6.96 1.41
C ALA A 216 -8.81 8.45 1.02
N PRO A 217 -9.50 9.36 1.71
CA PRO A 217 -9.36 10.79 1.45
C PRO A 217 -7.92 11.25 1.70
N GLU A 218 -7.48 12.27 0.96
CA GLU A 218 -6.13 12.83 1.06
C GLU A 218 -5.83 13.22 2.53
N LYS A 219 -4.88 12.53 3.14
CA LYS A 219 -4.30 12.96 4.40
C LYS A 219 -3.37 14.13 4.09
N GLY A 220 -3.69 15.31 4.61
CA GLY A 220 -2.77 16.46 4.66
C GLY A 220 -1.59 16.17 5.57
N ASP A 221 -0.72 15.23 5.19
CA ASP A 221 0.48 14.92 5.96
C ASP A 221 1.54 15.99 5.68
N ARG A 222 2.05 16.61 6.75
CA ARG A 222 3.08 17.64 6.69
C ARG A 222 4.38 17.13 6.06
N GLY A 223 4.60 15.81 6.04
CA GLY A 223 5.73 15.17 5.34
C GLY A 223 5.62 15.15 3.81
N ALA A 224 4.40 15.17 3.25
CA ALA A 224 4.19 15.18 1.80
C ALA A 224 4.57 16.52 1.16
N GLY A 225 4.53 17.61 1.93
CA GLY A 225 4.72 18.97 1.42
C GLY A 225 6.04 19.20 0.68
N TYR A 226 7.14 18.55 1.09
CA TYR A 226 8.41 18.66 0.36
C TYR A 226 8.37 17.91 -0.98
N CYS A 227 7.84 16.69 -0.99
CA CYS A 227 7.81 15.86 -2.19
C CYS A 227 6.86 16.46 -3.25
N LEU A 228 5.72 16.99 -2.81
CA LEU A 228 4.78 17.69 -3.69
C LEU A 228 5.43 18.94 -4.31
N LYS A 229 6.10 19.78 -3.50
CA LYS A 229 6.86 20.94 -4.01
C LYS A 229 7.96 20.53 -5.00
N TRP A 230 8.62 19.40 -4.77
CA TRP A 230 9.61 18.88 -5.72
C TRP A 230 8.95 18.42 -7.03
N LEU A 231 7.78 17.76 -6.96
CA LEU A 231 7.00 17.35 -8.13
C LEU A 231 6.51 18.57 -8.94
N ASP A 232 6.12 19.66 -8.27
CA ASP A 232 5.67 20.91 -8.92
C ASP A 232 6.75 21.52 -9.84
N LEU A 233 8.03 21.23 -9.56
CA LEU A 233 9.17 21.71 -10.37
C LEU A 233 9.49 20.80 -11.56
N GLN A 234 8.85 19.63 -11.70
CA GLN A 234 9.15 18.68 -12.76
C GLN A 234 8.21 18.84 -13.97
N PRO A 235 8.68 18.53 -15.20
CA PRO A 235 7.78 18.48 -16.35
C PRO A 235 6.63 17.50 -16.14
N ARG A 236 5.48 17.79 -16.76
CA ARG A 236 4.28 16.93 -16.67
C ARG A 236 4.62 15.51 -17.15
N ARG A 237 4.15 14.50 -16.40
CA ARG A 237 4.30 13.07 -16.72
C ARG A 237 5.78 12.63 -16.92
N SER A 238 6.73 13.27 -16.20
CA SER A 238 8.17 13.00 -16.37
C SER A 238 8.83 12.28 -15.20
N VAL A 239 8.07 11.98 -14.13
CA VAL A 239 8.58 11.37 -12.89
C VAL A 239 7.98 9.98 -12.72
N VAL A 240 8.84 9.00 -12.44
CA VAL A 240 8.44 7.67 -11.99
C VAL A 240 8.23 7.68 -10.47
N PHE A 241 7.04 7.30 -10.01
CA PHE A 241 6.79 7.10 -8.59
C PHE A 241 7.03 5.64 -8.21
N LEU A 242 7.82 5.40 -7.17
CA LEU A 242 8.17 4.07 -6.70
C LEU A 242 7.86 3.94 -5.20
N SER A 243 6.97 3.02 -4.86
CA SER A 243 6.56 2.73 -3.49
C SER A 243 6.10 1.27 -3.39
N PHE A 244 6.63 0.54 -2.41
CA PHE A 244 6.35 -0.89 -2.21
C PHE A 244 5.43 -1.16 -1.02
N GLY A 245 4.72 -0.12 -0.54
CA GLY A 245 3.78 -0.23 0.57
C GLY A 245 4.45 -0.42 1.94
N SER A 246 3.62 -0.74 2.93
CA SER A 246 4.00 -0.82 4.35
C SER A 246 4.38 -2.22 4.84
N MET A 247 4.34 -3.24 3.98
CA MET A 247 4.61 -4.63 4.39
C MET A 247 5.91 -5.18 3.82
N ILE A 248 6.35 -4.67 2.67
CA ILE A 248 7.50 -5.24 1.96
C ILE A 248 8.79 -4.53 2.38
N ALA A 249 9.82 -5.32 2.70
CA ALA A 249 11.19 -4.86 2.89
C ALA A 249 12.10 -5.69 1.97
N PHE A 250 13.04 -5.00 1.31
CA PHE A 250 13.99 -5.65 0.40
C PHE A 250 15.35 -5.85 1.08
N PRO A 251 16.07 -6.93 0.73
CA PRO A 251 17.47 -7.07 1.08
C PRO A 251 18.28 -5.87 0.55
N PRO A 252 19.37 -5.46 1.24
CA PRO A 252 20.22 -4.38 0.78
C PRO A 252 20.73 -4.54 -0.66
N GLU A 253 20.97 -5.77 -1.10
CA GLU A 253 21.44 -6.11 -2.44
C GLU A 253 20.40 -5.72 -3.50
N GLN A 254 19.13 -6.07 -3.26
CA GLN A 254 18.04 -5.72 -4.15
C GLN A 254 17.80 -4.21 -4.18
N LEU A 255 17.93 -3.52 -3.04
CA LEU A 255 17.85 -2.06 -2.99
C LEU A 255 18.95 -1.38 -3.82
N ARG A 256 20.17 -1.91 -3.81
CA ARG A 256 21.28 -1.41 -4.64
C ARG A 256 20.99 -1.59 -6.12
N GLU A 257 20.46 -2.74 -6.54
CA GLU A 257 20.11 -2.98 -7.93
C GLU A 257 18.96 -2.07 -8.42
N ILE A 258 17.93 -1.88 -7.59
CA ILE A 258 16.84 -0.92 -7.89
C ILE A 258 17.41 0.50 -8.04
N ALA A 259 18.27 0.92 -7.11
CA ALA A 259 18.92 2.24 -7.16
C ALA A 259 19.74 2.43 -8.44
N ALA A 260 20.58 1.45 -8.76
CA ALA A 260 21.43 1.49 -9.95
C ALA A 260 20.61 1.46 -11.24
N GLY A 261 19.51 0.69 -11.28
CA GLY A 261 18.57 0.67 -12.39
C GLY A 261 17.88 2.02 -12.61
N LEU A 262 17.40 2.65 -11.54
CA LEU A 262 16.77 3.98 -11.58
C LEU A 262 17.76 5.05 -12.06
N GLU A 263 19.02 5.03 -11.59
CA GLU A 263 20.05 5.96 -12.04
C GLU A 263 20.39 5.78 -13.52
N ARG A 264 20.61 4.54 -13.96
CA ARG A 264 20.91 4.21 -15.37
C ARG A 264 19.75 4.52 -16.31
N SER A 265 18.51 4.52 -15.83
CA SER A 265 17.33 4.82 -16.65
C SER A 265 17.32 6.25 -17.17
N GLY A 266 18.02 7.19 -16.51
CA GLY A 266 17.99 8.61 -16.85
C GLY A 266 16.65 9.31 -16.58
N HIS A 267 15.62 8.60 -16.10
CA HIS A 267 14.34 9.19 -15.71
C HIS A 267 14.42 9.84 -14.34
N ARG A 268 13.58 10.86 -14.13
CA ARG A 268 13.35 11.42 -12.79
C ARG A 268 12.50 10.44 -12.00
N PHE A 269 12.74 10.33 -10.70
CA PHE A 269 11.96 9.42 -9.87
C PHE A 269 11.78 9.93 -8.44
N LEU A 270 10.64 9.53 -7.86
CA LEU A 270 10.32 9.73 -6.46
C LEU A 270 10.20 8.35 -5.81
N TRP A 271 11.14 8.00 -4.93
CA TRP A 271 11.19 6.68 -4.31
C TRP A 271 11.00 6.78 -2.80
N VAL A 272 9.96 6.13 -2.30
CA VAL A 272 9.70 5.99 -0.87
C VAL A 272 10.54 4.84 -0.32
N LEU A 273 11.54 5.18 0.51
CA LEU A 273 12.41 4.22 1.16
C LEU A 273 12.01 4.04 2.63
N ARG A 274 12.11 2.81 3.12
CA ARG A 274 11.96 2.53 4.55
C ARG A 274 13.34 2.36 5.17
N GLY A 275 13.56 3.03 6.30
CA GLY A 275 14.74 2.75 7.12
C GLY A 275 14.59 1.38 7.77
N SER A 276 15.63 0.56 7.74
CA SER A 276 15.67 -0.69 8.50
C SER A 276 15.60 -0.36 9.99
N ALA A 277 14.52 -0.79 10.67
CA ALA A 277 14.51 -0.89 12.12
C ALA A 277 15.17 -2.23 12.46
N GLU A 278 16.37 -2.21 13.02
CA GLU A 278 16.97 -3.37 13.65
C GLU A 278 16.07 -3.84 14.81
N PRO A 279 15.69 -5.13 14.91
CA PRO A 279 14.96 -5.63 16.05
C PRO A 279 15.88 -5.67 17.28
N GLY A 280 15.53 -4.94 18.35
CA GLY A 280 15.96 -5.32 19.71
C GLY A 280 16.82 -4.36 20.52
N LEU A 281 17.13 -3.14 20.09
CA LEU A 281 17.83 -2.17 20.93
C LEU A 281 17.12 -0.82 20.91
N GLY A 282 16.51 -0.46 22.05
CA GLY A 282 16.08 0.92 22.32
C GLY A 282 17.28 1.86 22.18
N GLY A 283 17.41 2.49 21.02
CA GLY A 283 18.57 3.30 20.68
C GLY A 283 18.38 3.96 19.33
N ARG A 284 18.60 5.28 19.32
CA ARG A 284 18.47 6.20 18.18
C ARG A 284 18.83 5.59 16.82
N VAL A 285 17.95 5.81 15.84
CA VAL A 285 18.17 5.59 14.40
C VAL A 285 19.53 6.18 13.99
N ARG A 286 20.54 5.32 13.81
CA ARG A 286 21.74 5.66 13.06
C ARG A 286 21.43 5.37 11.60
N ASP A 287 21.50 6.44 10.80
CA ASP A 287 21.45 6.53 9.35
C ASP A 287 20.89 5.31 8.59
N PRO A 288 19.65 5.36 8.07
CA PRO A 288 19.18 4.34 7.15
C PRO A 288 19.99 4.45 5.87
N LEU A 289 20.88 3.48 5.64
CA LEU A 289 21.74 3.30 4.48
C LEU A 289 22.28 4.61 3.85
N ARG A 290 23.58 4.86 4.04
CA ARG A 290 24.38 5.37 2.91
C ARG A 290 24.36 4.30 1.82
N VAL A 291 23.25 4.17 1.09
CA VAL A 291 23.38 3.80 -0.32
C VAL A 291 24.21 4.94 -0.89
N GLU A 292 25.41 4.66 -1.37
CA GLU A 292 26.22 5.62 -2.12
C GLU A 292 25.49 5.93 -3.43
N LEU A 293 24.36 6.63 -3.32
CA LEU A 293 23.65 7.22 -4.43
C LEU A 293 24.56 8.38 -4.90
N GLY A 294 24.89 8.41 -6.19
CA GLY A 294 25.87 9.33 -6.77
C GLY A 294 25.62 10.81 -6.41
N ALA A 295 26.64 11.66 -6.59
CA ALA A 295 26.77 13.03 -6.04
C ALA A 295 25.69 14.10 -6.40
N GLY A 296 24.47 13.73 -6.79
CA GLY A 296 23.33 14.62 -7.07
C GLY A 296 22.07 14.32 -6.26
N VAL A 297 22.22 13.78 -5.04
CA VAL A 297 21.13 13.25 -4.20
C VAL A 297 20.74 14.22 -3.09
N GLY A 298 19.46 14.63 -3.05
CA GLY A 298 18.88 15.35 -1.91
C GLY A 298 17.99 14.43 -1.08
N LEU A 299 18.35 14.20 0.19
CA LEU A 299 17.53 13.44 1.13
C LEU A 299 16.56 14.35 1.88
N GLY A 300 15.26 14.12 1.77
CA GLY A 300 14.24 14.74 2.63
C GLY A 300 13.98 13.86 3.86
N ARG A 301 14.17 14.39 5.07
CA ARG A 301 13.85 13.64 6.32
C ARG A 301 12.42 13.94 6.79
N GLY A 302 11.58 12.91 6.83
CA GLY A 302 10.30 12.88 7.55
C GLY A 302 10.38 11.99 8.80
N ALA A 303 9.52 12.22 9.78
CA ALA A 303 9.60 11.61 11.13
C ALA A 303 9.36 10.08 11.18
N HIS A 304 8.92 9.43 10.10
CA HIS A 304 8.56 7.99 10.09
C HIS A 304 9.05 7.19 8.86
N GLY A 305 10.06 7.70 8.15
CA GLY A 305 10.58 7.07 6.93
C GLY A 305 11.21 8.13 6.03
N GLY A 306 12.30 7.79 5.34
CA GLY A 306 12.98 8.72 4.46
C GLY A 306 12.35 8.69 3.08
N VAL A 307 11.81 9.83 2.61
CA VAL A 307 11.44 9.96 1.20
C VAL A 307 12.65 10.51 0.45
N ALA A 308 13.13 9.77 -0.54
CA ALA A 308 14.22 10.19 -1.40
C ALA A 308 13.64 10.65 -2.75
N ALA A 309 13.90 11.91 -3.12
CA ALA A 309 13.63 12.42 -4.45
C ALA A 309 14.97 12.53 -5.20
N LEU A 310 15.05 11.92 -6.39
CA LEU A 310 16.25 11.83 -7.21
C LEU A 310 15.83 12.14 -8.67
N ARG A 311 16.42 13.03 -9.48
CA ARG A 311 17.68 13.77 -9.50
C ARG A 311 17.42 15.05 -10.31
N GLY A 312 18.17 16.13 -10.05
CA GLY A 312 18.22 17.32 -10.90
C GLY A 312 19.59 18.00 -10.81
N ALA A 313 20.56 17.54 -11.60
CA ALA A 313 21.73 18.34 -11.90
C ALA A 313 21.36 19.30 -13.03
N ALA A 314 21.19 20.59 -12.71
CA ALA A 314 21.39 21.63 -13.71
C ALA A 314 22.89 21.94 -13.74
N ILE A 315 23.58 21.40 -14.74
CA ILE A 315 24.76 22.04 -15.28
C ILE A 315 24.22 23.22 -16.09
N ASP A 316 24.33 24.43 -15.55
CA ASP A 316 24.59 25.62 -16.36
C ASP A 316 25.29 26.69 -15.53
N GLN A 317 26.63 26.66 -15.54
CA GLN A 317 27.43 27.88 -15.61
C GLN A 317 28.63 27.59 -16.51
N GLY A 318 28.51 28.03 -17.76
CA GLY A 318 29.58 28.07 -18.73
C GLY A 318 30.77 28.90 -18.23
N ALA A 319 31.94 28.27 -18.30
CA ALA A 319 33.26 28.82 -18.61
C ALA A 319 33.50 30.33 -18.41
N ARG A 320 34.40 30.67 -17.47
CA ARG A 320 35.66 31.37 -17.78
C ARG A 320 36.60 31.41 -16.56
N GLY A 321 37.85 31.00 -16.78
CA GLY A 321 39.01 31.53 -16.04
C GLY A 321 39.67 30.60 -15.04
N ARG A 322 40.66 29.82 -15.50
CA ARG A 322 41.74 29.25 -14.68
C ARG A 322 42.62 30.37 -14.12
N GLY A 323 43.17 30.20 -12.92
CA GLY A 323 44.41 30.87 -12.52
C GLY A 323 44.49 31.25 -11.03
N ASN A 324 45.25 30.44 -10.28
CA ASN A 324 46.03 30.73 -9.06
C ASN A 324 46.08 32.20 -8.58
N GLU A 325 45.89 32.45 -7.28
CA GLU A 325 46.96 32.45 -6.24
C GLU A 325 46.48 33.19 -4.99
N ALA A 326 46.71 32.60 -3.82
CA ALA A 326 46.58 33.26 -2.53
C ALA A 326 47.97 33.38 -1.90
N ARG A 327 48.54 34.60 -1.81
CA ARG A 327 49.26 35.15 -0.64
C ARG A 327 49.96 36.48 -0.92
N CYS A 328 49.85 37.35 0.09
CA CYS A 328 50.82 38.35 0.58
C CYS A 328 51.44 39.37 -0.38
N GLY A 329 51.28 40.67 -0.03
CA GLY A 329 52.31 41.66 -0.31
C GLY A 329 51.83 43.11 -0.35
N ARG A 330 52.20 43.88 0.67
CA ARG A 330 52.05 45.33 0.87
C ARG A 330 52.34 46.20 -0.36
N GLY A 331 51.65 47.35 -0.44
CA GLY A 331 52.33 48.64 -0.65
C GLY A 331 51.78 49.63 -1.69
N VAL A 332 51.28 50.77 -1.16
CA VAL A 332 51.53 52.17 -1.59
C VAL A 332 50.72 52.81 -2.76
N ARG A 333 49.89 53.79 -2.34
CA ARG A 333 49.56 55.16 -2.84
C ARG A 333 49.40 55.52 -4.34
N GLY A 334 48.41 56.40 -4.57
CA GLY A 334 48.27 57.40 -5.67
C GLY A 334 46.79 57.55 -6.07
N GLU A 335 45.99 58.50 -5.55
CA GLU A 335 45.77 59.91 -5.98
C GLU A 335 45.18 60.14 -7.40
N GLY A 336 44.16 61.03 -7.47
CA GLY A 336 43.63 61.69 -8.68
C GLY A 336 42.18 61.29 -9.04
N GLU A 337 41.12 61.95 -8.53
CA GLU A 337 40.47 63.20 -8.97
C GLU A 337 39.60 63.15 -10.26
N SER A 338 38.39 63.75 -10.15
CA SER A 338 37.70 64.59 -11.15
C SER A 338 37.02 63.90 -12.38
N GLU A 339 35.85 64.25 -12.94
CA GLU A 339 34.83 65.30 -12.71
C GLU A 339 33.49 64.99 -13.44
N ARG A 340 32.39 65.53 -12.88
CA ARG A 340 31.19 66.18 -13.48
C ARG A 340 30.83 65.98 -14.98
N ASN A 341 29.54 65.74 -15.25
CA ASN A 341 28.47 66.72 -15.65
C ASN A 341 27.28 65.95 -16.30
N ARG A 342 26.02 66.15 -15.86
CA ARG A 342 24.98 67.10 -16.34
C ARG A 342 24.53 66.86 -17.80
N VAL A 343 23.27 66.95 -18.24
CA VAL A 343 21.90 67.24 -17.75
C VAL A 343 21.00 67.30 -19.03
N ARG A 344 19.67 67.10 -18.91
CA ARG A 344 18.55 67.56 -19.80
C ARG A 344 18.13 66.75 -21.04
N GLU A 345 16.89 66.24 -21.05
CA GLU A 345 15.61 66.79 -21.62
C GLU A 345 15.42 66.28 -23.07
N ALA A 346 14.26 65.98 -23.65
CA ALA A 346 12.84 65.94 -23.28
C ALA A 346 12.08 65.31 -24.48
N GLY A 347 10.78 65.01 -24.31
CA GLY A 347 9.80 64.84 -25.41
C GLY A 347 9.36 63.39 -25.61
N GLU A 348 8.21 62.95 -25.08
CA GLU A 348 6.85 63.07 -25.70
C GLU A 348 6.73 62.22 -26.98
N GLY A 349 5.73 61.36 -27.21
CA GLY A 349 4.46 61.07 -26.54
C GLY A 349 3.59 60.20 -27.47
N GLY A 350 2.47 59.68 -26.95
CA GLY A 350 1.36 59.08 -27.72
C GLY A 350 1.36 57.55 -27.75
N ASP A 351 0.68 56.86 -26.82
CA ASP A 351 -0.76 56.50 -26.82
C ASP A 351 -1.25 55.93 -28.17
N GLY A 352 -1.87 54.75 -28.29
CA GLY A 352 -2.45 53.89 -27.26
C GLY A 352 -3.96 53.76 -27.46
N LEU A 353 -4.37 52.60 -27.96
CA LEU A 353 -5.74 52.06 -28.08
C LEU A 353 -6.69 52.65 -29.12
N LEU A 354 -7.07 51.79 -30.08
CA LEU A 354 -8.37 51.11 -30.07
C LEU A 354 -8.19 49.63 -30.43
#